data_AF-A0A938EIF3-F1
#
_entry.id   AF-A0A938EIF3-F1
#
_cell.length_a   1.000
_cell.length_b   1.000
_cell.length_c   1.000
_cell.angle_alpha   90.00
_cell.angle_beta   90.00
_cell.angle_gamma   90.00
#
_symmetry.space_group_name_H-M   'P 1'
#
loop_
_entity.id
_entity.type
_entity.pdbx_description
1 polymer ?
#
loop_
_entity_poly.entity_id
_entity_poly.type
_entity_poly.pdbx_seq_one_letter_code
_entity_poly.pdbx_strand_id
1 'polypeptide(L)' 'PANKYPNALDMNPPGIDPDQLKFIIDHGSSILTEEFYDWLVKENADTLLPLI' A
#
# COMPACT_ATOMS: atom_id res chain seq x y z
N PRO A 1 -6.45 12.66 9.98
CA PRO A 1 -5.19 13.19 9.40
C PRO A 1 -5.20 12.96 7.88
N ALA A 2 -4.68 13.89 7.08
CA ALA A 2 -4.52 13.63 5.65
C ALA A 2 -3.61 12.41 5.43
N ASN A 3 -3.95 11.55 4.49
CA ASN A 3 -3.11 10.41 4.12
C ASN A 3 -1.74 10.93 3.64
N LYS A 4 -0.66 10.50 4.28
CA LYS A 4 0.72 10.89 3.93
C LYS A 4 1.20 10.24 2.63
N TYR A 5 0.57 9.15 2.22
CA TYR A 5 0.96 8.35 1.06
C TYR A 5 -0.25 8.16 0.13
N PRO A 6 -0.59 9.17 -0.68
CA PRO A 6 -1.78 9.13 -1.52
C PRO A 6 -1.70 8.09 -2.64
N ASN A 7 -0.50 7.69 -3.05
CA ASN A 7 -0.24 6.64 -4.04
C ASN A 7 -0.14 5.23 -3.43
N ALA A 8 -0.37 5.07 -2.12
CA ALA A 8 -0.20 3.77 -1.47
C ALA A 8 -1.24 2.75 -1.91
N LEU A 9 -2.49 3.18 -2.14
CA LEU A 9 -3.61 2.28 -2.42
C LEU A 9 -3.81 2.07 -3.92
N ASP A 10 -3.96 0.81 -4.33
CA ASP A 10 -4.46 0.50 -5.68
C ASP A 10 -5.97 0.79 -5.74
N MET A 11 -6.36 1.72 -6.61
CA MET A 11 -7.75 2.14 -6.79
C MET A 11 -8.51 1.28 -7.82
N ASN A 12 -7.82 0.38 -8.54
CA ASN A 12 -8.43 -0.52 -9.51
C ASN A 12 -7.86 -1.95 -9.40
N PRO A 13 -7.92 -2.57 -8.21
CA PRO A 13 -7.39 -3.91 -7.99
C PRO A 13 -8.21 -4.98 -8.74
N PRO A 14 -7.56 -5.98 -9.34
CA PRO A 14 -8.27 -7.03 -10.08
C PRO A 14 -9.09 -7.92 -9.13
N GLY A 15 -10.35 -8.16 -9.50
CA GLY A 15 -11.22 -9.13 -8.80
C GLY A 15 -11.87 -8.61 -7.51
N ILE A 16 -11.92 -7.30 -7.31
CA ILE A 16 -12.57 -6.66 -6.16
C ILE A 16 -13.81 -5.89 -6.63
N ASP A 17 -14.94 -6.12 -5.98
CA ASP A 17 -16.19 -5.40 -6.23
C ASP A 17 -16.17 -3.97 -5.61
N PRO A 18 -16.89 -2.97 -6.15
CA PRO A 18 -16.91 -1.61 -5.61
C PRO A 18 -17.21 -1.50 -4.11
N ASP A 19 -18.09 -2.34 -3.55
CA ASP A 19 -18.40 -2.29 -2.11
C ASP A 19 -17.20 -2.77 -1.26
N GLN A 20 -16.47 -3.76 -1.75
CA GLN A 20 -15.24 -4.24 -1.13
C GLN A 20 -14.12 -3.20 -1.23
N LEU A 21 -13.99 -2.54 -2.39
CA LEU A 21 -13.03 -1.44 -2.58
C LEU A 21 -13.33 -0.28 -1.62
N LYS A 22 -14.61 0.08 -1.45
CA LYS A 22 -15.03 1.11 -0.50
C LYS A 22 -14.69 0.72 0.93
N PHE A 23 -14.96 -0.52 1.34
CA PHE A 23 -14.59 -1.02 2.66
C PHE A 23 -13.08 -0.88 2.91
N ILE A 24 -12.26 -1.23 1.93
CA ILE A 24 -10.81 -1.10 1.97
C ILE A 24 -10.36 0.35 2.13
N ILE A 25 -10.92 1.28 1.35
CA ILE A 25 -10.58 2.71 1.44
C ILE A 25 -10.93 3.26 2.83
N ASP A 26 -12.10 2.89 3.36
CA ASP A 26 -12.62 3.42 4.62
C ASP A 26 -11.89 2.84 5.85
N HIS A 27 -11.44 1.59 5.79
CA HIS A 27 -10.87 0.87 6.95
C HIS A 27 -9.35 0.68 6.86
N GLY A 28 -8.75 0.93 5.70
CA GLY A 28 -7.35 0.62 5.41
C GLY A 28 -7.16 -0.88 5.19
N SER A 29 -6.67 -1.27 4.02
CA SER A 29 -6.41 -2.67 3.66
C SER A 29 -5.13 -2.84 2.84
N SER A 30 -4.81 -4.10 2.52
CA SER A 30 -3.54 -4.62 2.01
C SER A 30 -3.28 -4.43 0.50
N ILE A 31 -4.16 -3.74 -0.24
CA ILE A 31 -3.99 -3.57 -1.69
C ILE A 31 -3.10 -2.37 -1.98
N LEU A 32 -1.80 -2.65 -2.02
CA LEU A 32 -0.80 -1.64 -2.33
C LEU A 32 -0.61 -1.51 -3.83
N THR A 33 -0.30 -0.30 -4.30
CA THR A 33 0.29 -0.15 -5.64
C THR A 33 1.64 -0.85 -5.69
N GLU A 34 2.04 -1.32 -6.88
CA GLU A 34 3.35 -1.95 -7.08
C GLU A 34 4.49 -0.98 -6.71
N GLU A 35 4.39 0.29 -7.12
CA GLU A 35 5.35 1.34 -6.76
C GLU A 35 5.52 1.49 -5.24
N PHE A 36 4.41 1.49 -4.49
CA PHE A 36 4.48 1.64 -3.04
C PHE A 36 5.04 0.40 -2.36
N TYR A 37 4.73 -0.80 -2.88
CA TYR A 37 5.33 -2.04 -2.39
C TYR A 37 6.85 -2.09 -2.64
N ASP A 38 7.30 -1.73 -3.84
CA ASP A 38 8.71 -1.66 -4.19
C ASP A 38 9.47 -0.67 -3.29
N TRP A 39 8.87 0.50 -3.03
CA TRP A 39 9.42 1.47 -2.10
C TRP A 39 9.51 0.91 -0.68
N LEU A 40 8.46 0.25 -0.16
CA LEU A 40 8.50 -0.36 1.17
C LEU A 40 9.59 -1.43 1.31
N VAL A 41 9.76 -2.27 0.28
CA VAL A 41 10.83 -3.29 0.25
C VAL A 41 12.20 -2.61 0.26
N LYS A 42 12.39 -1.55 -0.53
CA LYS A 42 13.63 -0.77 -0.54
C LYS A 42 13.93 -0.15 0.83
N GLU A 43 12.98 0.56 1.43
CA GLU A 43 13.17 1.18 2.75
C GLU A 43 13.48 0.13 3.82
N ASN A 44 12.82 -1.02 3.77
CA ASN A 44 13.09 -2.13 4.68
C ASN A 44 14.52 -2.66 4.51
N ALA A 45 14.96 -2.90 3.28
CA ALA A 45 16.31 -3.35 2.98
C ALA A 45 17.37 -2.31 3.41
N ASP A 46 17.19 -1.04 3.04
CA ASP A 46 18.09 0.06 3.39
C ASP A 46 18.21 0.24 4.92
N THR A 47 17.14 -0.08 5.66
CA THR A 47 17.12 0.03 7.13
C THR A 47 17.69 -1.20 7.83
N LEU A 48 17.28 -2.40 7.41
CA LEU A 48 17.56 -3.64 8.14
C LEU A 48 18.87 -4.29 7.73
N LEU A 49 19.26 -4.25 6.44
CA LEU A 49 20.49 -4.90 5.98
C LEU A 49 21.76 -4.35 6.66
N PRO A 50 21.90 -3.04 6.94
CA PRO A 50 23.08 -2.55 7.69
C PRO A 50 23.16 -3.00 9.15
N LEU A 51 22.08 -3.59 9.69
CA LEU A 51 21.97 -4.01 11.08
C LEU A 51 22.22 -5.51 11.30
N ILE A 52 22.41 -6.28 10.22
CA ILE A 52 22.68 -7.73 10.23
C ILE A 52 24.02 -8.05 9.53
#